data_AF-A0A0K2AVH1-F1
#
_entry.id   AF-A0A0K2AVH1-F1
#
_cell.length_a   1.000
_cell.length_b   1.000
_cell.length_c   1.000
_cell.angle_alpha   90.00
_cell.angle_beta   90.00
_cell.angle_gamma   90.00
#
_symmetry.space_group_name_H-M   'P 1'
#
loop_
_entity.id
_entity.type
_entity.pdbx_description
1 polymer ?
#
loop_
_entity_poly.entity_id
_entity_poly.type
_entity_poly.pdbx_seq_one_letter_code
_entity_poly.pdbx_strand_id
1 'polypeptide(L)'
;MIIVIADTSGLLAALDSAHPEHRAANEAIMAAGLLVMSPLLLAELDHVATRELGRAAALGAVDDLRRWMSRGRVVMPEITEGHLGAAQSVRVRYRALDLDLADAVNVALAADYDTDAILTLDRRDFRAVRPLGHHKVFRVLPDDLPL
;
A
#
# COMPACT_ATOMS: atom_id res chain seq x y z
N MET A 1 -14.08 -7.96 -7.83
CA MET A 1 -12.93 -7.04 -7.77
C MET A 1 -12.81 -6.56 -6.33
N ILE A 2 -11.59 -6.51 -5.78
CA ILE A 2 -11.32 -6.17 -4.37
C ILE A 2 -10.80 -4.74 -4.23
N ILE A 3 -10.97 -4.12 -3.06
CA ILE A 3 -10.28 -2.88 -2.71
C ILE A 3 -8.94 -3.26 -2.10
N VAL A 4 -7.84 -2.66 -2.56
CA VAL A 4 -6.49 -2.98 -2.09
C VAL A 4 -5.84 -1.71 -1.55
N ILE A 5 -5.33 -1.78 -0.32
CA ILE A 5 -4.44 -0.75 0.20
C ILE A 5 -3.05 -0.98 -0.41
N ALA A 6 -2.48 0.04 -1.03
CA ALA A 6 -1.13 -0.02 -1.58
C ALA A 6 -0.12 0.46 -0.55
N ASP A 7 0.98 -0.28 -0.44
CA ASP A 7 2.18 0.11 0.29
C ASP A 7 3.32 0.50 -0.67
N THR A 8 4.31 1.29 -0.19
CA THR A 8 5.44 1.75 -1.00
C THR A 8 6.20 0.58 -1.61
N SER A 9 6.49 -0.46 -0.82
CA SER A 9 7.27 -1.62 -1.27
C SER A 9 6.58 -2.38 -2.41
N GLY A 10 5.26 -2.55 -2.32
CA GLY A 10 4.44 -3.21 -3.35
C GLY A 10 4.33 -2.39 -4.64
N LEU A 11 4.23 -1.07 -4.53
CA LEU A 11 4.23 -0.16 -5.68
C LEU A 11 5.59 -0.14 -6.39
N LEU A 12 6.69 -0.06 -5.62
CA LEU A 12 8.04 -0.08 -6.17
C LEU A 12 8.33 -1.39 -6.92
N ALA A 13 7.91 -2.53 -6.36
CA ALA A 13 8.00 -3.81 -7.06
C ALA A 13 7.24 -3.80 -8.39
N ALA A 14 6.04 -3.21 -8.43
CA ALA A 14 5.27 -3.09 -9.66
C ALA A 14 5.88 -2.12 -10.69
N LEU A 15 6.64 -1.11 -10.24
CA LEU A 15 7.31 -0.15 -11.13
C LEU A 15 8.62 -0.69 -11.71
N ASP A 16 9.39 -1.44 -10.93
CA ASP A 16 10.67 -1.98 -11.36
C ASP A 16 10.50 -3.27 -12.15
N SER A 17 10.61 -3.19 -13.49
CA SER A 17 10.51 -4.36 -14.37
C SER A 17 11.55 -5.46 -14.13
N ALA A 18 12.67 -5.15 -13.45
CA ALA A 18 13.68 -6.12 -13.08
C ALA A 18 13.42 -6.77 -11.72
N HIS A 19 12.48 -6.24 -10.93
CA HIS A 19 12.17 -6.76 -9.61
C HIS A 19 11.55 -8.17 -9.71
N PRO A 20 11.99 -9.15 -8.90
CA PRO A 20 11.47 -10.52 -8.97
C PRO A 20 9.94 -10.61 -8.80
N GLU A 21 9.38 -9.75 -7.96
CA GLU A 21 7.93 -9.67 -7.70
C GLU A 21 7.17 -8.80 -8.70
N HIS A 22 7.83 -8.22 -9.72
CA HIS A 22 7.22 -7.25 -10.63
C HIS A 22 5.92 -7.74 -11.24
N ARG A 23 5.94 -8.97 -11.76
CA ARG A 23 4.77 -9.58 -12.39
C ARG A 23 3.64 -9.78 -11.39
N ALA A 24 3.94 -10.33 -10.21
CA ALA A 24 2.96 -10.66 -9.19
C ALA A 24 2.32 -9.39 -8.60
N ALA A 25 3.13 -8.35 -8.36
CA ALA A 25 2.64 -7.04 -7.92
C ALA A 25 1.71 -6.40 -8.95
N ASN A 26 2.06 -6.46 -10.24
CA ASN A 26 1.18 -5.98 -11.32
C ASN A 26 -0.12 -6.79 -11.42
N GLU A 27 -0.07 -8.12 -11.25
CA GLU A 27 -1.27 -8.96 -11.18
C GLU A 27 -2.19 -8.53 -10.02
N ALA A 28 -1.63 -8.20 -8.86
CA ALA A 28 -2.40 -7.66 -7.73
C ALA A 28 -3.06 -6.31 -8.03
N ILE A 29 -2.33 -5.37 -8.66
CA ILE A 29 -2.87 -4.08 -9.09
C ILE A 29 -4.00 -4.26 -10.11
N MET A 30 -3.86 -5.23 -11.03
CA MET A 30 -4.88 -5.51 -12.03
C MET A 30 -6.13 -6.17 -11.43
N ALA A 31 -5.97 -7.03 -10.44
CA ALA A 31 -7.07 -7.66 -9.71
C ALA A 31 -7.85 -6.67 -8.81
N ALA A 32 -7.20 -5.57 -8.40
CA ALA A 32 -7.84 -4.51 -7.63
C ALA A 32 -8.92 -3.81 -8.48
N GLY A 33 -10.13 -3.70 -7.93
CA GLY A 33 -11.17 -2.82 -8.47
C GLY A 33 -10.87 -1.36 -8.19
N LEU A 34 -10.28 -1.13 -7.02
CA LEU A 34 -9.83 0.16 -6.53
C LEU A 34 -8.53 -0.03 -5.75
N LEU A 35 -7.53 0.79 -6.05
CA LEU A 35 -6.31 0.91 -5.27
C LEU A 35 -6.43 2.15 -4.36
N VAL A 36 -6.22 1.97 -3.06
CA VAL A 36 -6.19 3.06 -2.09
C VAL A 36 -4.73 3.32 -1.73
N MET A 37 -4.26 4.53 -1.96
CA MET A 37 -2.87 4.92 -1.70
C MET A 37 -2.86 6.04 -0.66
N SER A 38 -2.22 5.82 0.49
CA SER A 38 -2.01 6.91 1.45
C SER A 38 -1.09 7.98 0.83
N PRO A 39 -1.36 9.29 1.02
CA PRO A 39 -0.48 10.34 0.52
C PRO A 39 0.89 10.35 1.20
N LEU A 40 1.06 9.64 2.33
CA LEU A 40 2.36 9.50 3.01
C LEU A 40 3.40 8.77 2.15
N LEU A 41 2.95 7.90 1.24
CA LEU A 41 3.83 7.12 0.37
C LEU A 41 4.46 7.96 -0.73
N LEU A 42 3.89 9.12 -1.09
CA LEU A 42 4.33 9.88 -2.27
C LEU A 42 5.79 10.33 -2.18
N ALA A 43 6.20 10.81 -1.01
CA ALA A 43 7.56 11.30 -0.80
C ALA A 43 8.58 10.16 -0.87
N GLU A 44 8.25 9.02 -0.25
CA GLU A 44 9.09 7.84 -0.27
C GLU A 44 9.16 7.23 -1.68
N LEU A 45 8.01 7.13 -2.37
CA LEU A 45 7.93 6.64 -3.74
C LEU A 45 8.78 7.49 -4.69
N ASP A 46 8.68 8.83 -4.67
CA ASP A 46 9.51 9.71 -5.52
C ASP A 46 10.99 9.56 -5.18
N HIS A 47 11.34 9.49 -3.89
CA HIS A 47 12.72 9.36 -3.44
C HIS A 47 13.33 8.03 -3.87
N VAL A 48 12.66 6.92 -3.57
CA VAL A 48 13.17 5.58 -3.85
C VAL A 48 13.13 5.27 -5.34
N ALA A 49 12.06 5.63 -6.06
CA ALA A 49 12.03 5.46 -7.52
C ALA A 49 13.13 6.28 -8.21
N THR A 50 13.40 7.51 -7.75
CA THR A 50 14.52 8.30 -8.28
C THR A 50 15.86 7.63 -7.99
N ARG A 51 16.05 7.07 -6.79
CA ARG A 51 17.29 6.44 -6.35
C ARG A 51 17.57 5.11 -7.08
N GLU A 52 16.55 4.28 -7.24
CA GLU A 52 16.69 2.91 -7.75
C GLU A 52 16.45 2.81 -9.26
N LEU A 53 15.48 3.55 -9.80
CA LEU A 53 15.02 3.44 -11.20
C LEU A 53 15.41 4.66 -12.05
N GLY A 54 15.95 5.70 -11.42
CA GLY A 54 16.36 6.95 -12.05
C GLY A 54 15.23 7.97 -12.18
N ARG A 55 15.64 9.23 -12.38
CA ARG A 55 14.73 10.39 -12.35
C ARG A 55 13.59 10.32 -13.39
N ALA A 56 13.87 9.78 -14.58
CA ALA A 56 12.87 9.66 -15.64
C ALA A 56 11.74 8.69 -15.25
N ALA A 57 12.08 7.57 -14.61
CA ALA A 57 11.10 6.61 -14.13
C ALA A 57 10.23 7.19 -13.01
N ALA A 58 10.82 7.95 -12.08
CA ALA A 58 10.08 8.60 -11.00
C ALA A 58 9.03 9.60 -11.54
N LEU A 59 9.40 10.41 -12.54
CA LEU A 59 8.46 11.33 -13.21
C LEU A 59 7.33 10.56 -13.91
N GLY A 60 7.67 9.47 -14.62
CA GLY A 60 6.69 8.61 -15.28
C GLY A 60 5.71 7.98 -14.29
N ALA A 61 6.19 7.49 -13.14
CA ALA A 61 5.36 6.90 -12.09
C ALA A 61 4.31 7.89 -11.55
N VAL A 62 4.68 9.16 -11.37
CA VAL A 62 3.73 10.21 -10.96
C VAL A 62 2.70 10.50 -12.05
N ASP A 63 3.10 10.55 -13.32
CA ASP A 63 2.17 10.73 -14.43
C ASP A 63 1.18 9.56 -14.57
N ASP A 64 1.65 8.32 -14.39
CA ASP A 64 0.80 7.13 -14.40
C ASP A 64 -0.17 7.12 -13.22
N LEU A 65 0.29 7.49 -12.02
CA LEU A 65 -0.56 7.66 -10.85
C LEU A 65 -1.68 8.68 -11.11
N ARG A 66 -1.34 9.86 -11.64
CA ARG A 66 -2.34 10.90 -12.00
C ARG A 66 -3.35 10.38 -13.02
N ARG A 67 -2.89 9.62 -14.02
CA ARG A 67 -3.74 8.99 -15.04
C ARG A 67 -4.64 7.89 -14.48
N TRP A 68 -4.22 7.18 -13.45
CA TRP A 68 -5.07 6.20 -12.76
C TRP A 68 -6.08 6.85 -11.85
N MET A 69 -5.70 7.93 -11.16
CA MET A 69 -6.60 8.74 -10.34
C MET A 69 -7.72 9.36 -11.18
N SER A 70 -7.39 9.96 -12.34
CA SER A 70 -8.42 10.57 -13.22
C SER A 70 -9.42 9.57 -13.79
N ARG A 71 -9.07 8.27 -13.80
CA ARG A 71 -9.93 7.16 -14.21
C ARG A 71 -10.65 6.48 -13.04
N GLY A 72 -10.46 6.95 -11.81
CA GLY A 72 -11.04 6.35 -10.61
C GLY A 72 -10.47 4.97 -10.26
N ARG A 73 -9.30 4.62 -10.79
CA ARG A 73 -8.60 3.34 -10.49
C ARG A 73 -7.79 3.42 -9.20
N VAL A 74 -7.30 4.62 -8.87
CA VAL A 74 -6.60 4.94 -7.63
C VAL A 74 -7.35 6.05 -6.91
N VAL A 75 -7.50 5.92 -5.60
CA VAL A 75 -7.90 7.02 -4.72
C VAL A 75 -6.79 7.31 -3.73
N MET A 76 -6.65 8.58 -3.38
CA MET A 76 -5.71 9.05 -2.38
C MET A 76 -6.48 9.86 -1.33
N PRO A 77 -6.88 9.22 -0.21
CA PRO A 77 -7.70 9.88 0.81
C PRO A 77 -6.92 10.93 1.59
N GLU A 78 -7.64 11.86 2.21
CA GLU A 78 -7.08 12.77 3.20
C GLU A 78 -6.73 12.00 4.48
N ILE A 79 -5.54 12.26 5.03
CA ILE A 79 -5.14 11.71 6.33
C ILE A 79 -5.56 12.69 7.42
N THR A 80 -6.59 12.29 8.15
CA THR A 80 -7.17 13.07 9.26
C THR A 80 -6.49 12.75 10.60
N GLU A 81 -6.78 13.55 11.62
CA GLU A 81 -6.32 13.30 13.00
C GLU A 81 -6.76 11.91 13.51
N GLY A 82 -7.99 11.48 13.18
CA GLY A 82 -8.49 10.16 13.55
C GLY A 82 -7.67 9.01 12.98
N HIS A 83 -7.20 9.13 11.73
CA HIS A 83 -6.30 8.15 11.13
C HIS A 83 -4.96 8.10 11.89
N LEU A 84 -4.42 9.26 12.27
CA LEU A 84 -3.18 9.32 13.05
C LEU A 84 -3.37 8.72 14.45
N GLY A 85 -4.50 8.96 15.12
CA GLY A 85 -4.83 8.35 16.41
C GLY A 85 -4.94 6.83 16.34
N ALA A 86 -5.60 6.31 15.30
CA ALA A 86 -5.68 4.86 15.04
C ALA A 86 -4.29 4.27 14.74
N ALA A 87 -3.51 4.92 13.88
CA ALA A 87 -2.16 4.50 13.54
C ALA A 87 -1.25 4.45 14.78
N GLN A 88 -1.27 5.46 15.65
CA GLN A 88 -0.49 5.43 16.89
C GLN A 88 -0.93 4.32 17.83
N SER A 89 -2.23 4.05 17.92
CA SER A 89 -2.75 2.93 18.72
C SER A 89 -2.24 1.58 18.20
N VAL A 90 -2.18 1.39 16.88
CA VAL A 90 -1.59 0.21 16.23
C VAL A 90 -0.10 0.09 16.57
N ARG A 91 0.68 1.16 16.40
CA ARG A 91 2.12 1.17 16.69
C ARG A 91 2.42 0.86 18.17
N VAL A 92 1.61 1.38 19.09
CA VAL A 92 1.73 1.07 20.52
C VAL A 92 1.42 -0.40 20.80
N ARG A 93 0.36 -0.94 20.20
CA ARG A 93 -0.05 -2.34 20.36
C ARG A 93 1.00 -3.32 19.82
N TYR A 94 1.60 -3.00 18.68
CA TYR A 94 2.59 -3.83 18.00
C TYR A 94 4.00 -3.25 18.07
N ARG A 95 4.39 -2.69 19.23
CA ARG A 95 5.70 -2.02 19.42
C ARG A 95 6.91 -2.84 18.96
N ALA A 96 6.85 -4.16 19.09
CA ALA A 96 7.95 -5.04 18.71
C ALA A 96 8.18 -5.14 17.20
N LEU A 97 7.19 -4.76 16.39
CA LEU A 97 7.31 -4.72 14.92
C LEU A 97 7.98 -3.44 14.42
N ASP A 98 8.05 -2.40 15.26
CA ASP A 98 8.61 -1.08 14.89
C ASP A 98 8.01 -0.48 13.61
N LEU A 99 6.68 -0.66 13.42
CA LEU A 99 5.96 -0.15 12.26
C LEU A 99 6.20 1.35 12.08
N ASP A 100 6.44 1.75 10.83
CA ASP A 100 6.49 3.14 10.48
C ASP A 100 5.09 3.78 10.50
N LEU A 101 5.02 5.08 10.18
CA LEU A 101 3.74 5.77 10.16
C LEU A 101 2.88 5.38 8.95
N ALA A 102 3.49 5.11 7.79
CA ALA A 102 2.77 4.77 6.57
C ALA A 102 2.07 3.42 6.72
N ASP A 103 2.76 2.41 7.25
CA ASP A 103 2.22 1.09 7.57
C ASP A 103 1.02 1.18 8.51
N ALA A 104 1.19 1.93 9.61
CA ALA A 104 0.14 2.06 10.61
C ALA A 104 -1.07 2.86 10.09
N VAL A 105 -0.86 3.83 9.20
CA VAL A 105 -1.95 4.53 8.50
C VAL A 105 -2.62 3.62 7.48
N ASN A 106 -1.88 2.75 6.78
CA ASN A 106 -2.44 1.76 5.87
C ASN A 106 -3.39 0.79 6.60
N VAL A 107 -3.06 0.41 7.85
CA VAL A 107 -3.97 -0.37 8.71
C VAL A 107 -5.26 0.39 9.05
N ALA A 108 -5.19 1.70 9.27
CA ALA A 108 -6.38 2.53 9.51
C ALA A 108 -7.23 2.68 8.25
N LEU A 109 -6.60 2.97 7.11
CA LEU A 109 -7.28 3.07 5.81
C LEU A 109 -7.93 1.76 5.40
N ALA A 110 -7.30 0.62 5.68
CA ALA A 110 -7.92 -0.69 5.44
C ALA A 110 -9.26 -0.84 6.16
N ALA A 111 -9.39 -0.29 7.37
CA ALA A 111 -10.64 -0.30 8.12
C ALA A 111 -11.69 0.63 7.51
N ASP A 112 -11.30 1.85 7.13
CA ASP A 112 -12.21 2.83 6.52
C ASP A 112 -12.78 2.35 5.17
N TYR A 113 -11.98 1.61 4.41
CA TYR A 113 -12.39 1.02 3.13
C TYR A 113 -12.94 -0.41 3.25
N ASP A 114 -13.13 -0.90 4.49
CA ASP A 114 -13.66 -2.23 4.81
C ASP A 114 -13.00 -3.36 3.99
N THR A 115 -11.66 -3.39 4.02
CA THR A 115 -10.85 -4.38 3.30
C THR A 115 -9.77 -5.00 4.17
N ASP A 116 -9.42 -6.24 3.87
CA ASP A 116 -8.25 -6.95 4.39
C ASP A 116 -7.13 -7.10 3.37
N ALA A 117 -7.27 -6.59 2.15
CA ALA A 117 -6.24 -6.75 1.13
C ALA A 117 -5.24 -5.60 1.15
N ILE A 118 -3.95 -5.93 1.30
CA ILE A 118 -2.84 -4.98 1.25
C ILE A 118 -1.76 -5.48 0.32
N LEU A 119 -1.28 -4.62 -0.59
CA LEU A 119 -0.17 -4.91 -1.49
C LEU A 119 1.11 -4.37 -0.87
N THR A 120 1.94 -5.26 -0.33
CA THR A 120 3.19 -4.94 0.39
C THR A 120 4.16 -6.11 0.33
N LEU A 121 5.45 -5.82 0.35
CA LEU A 121 6.51 -6.82 0.52
C LEU A 121 6.91 -7.02 1.99
N ASP A 122 6.44 -6.17 2.90
CA ASP A 122 6.66 -6.23 4.36
C ASP A 122 5.74 -7.27 5.00
N ARG A 123 5.80 -8.48 4.45
CA ARG A 123 4.91 -9.62 4.76
C ARG A 123 4.85 -9.92 6.23
N ARG A 124 6.01 -9.91 6.91
CA ARG A 124 6.11 -10.24 8.32
C ARG A 124 5.21 -9.33 9.16
N ASP A 125 5.21 -8.05 8.85
CA ASP A 125 4.60 -7.03 9.69
C ASP A 125 3.08 -7.06 9.52
N PHE A 126 2.59 -7.06 8.28
CA PHE A 126 1.14 -7.15 8.01
C PHE A 126 0.54 -8.53 8.30
N ARG A 127 1.32 -9.61 8.28
CA ARG A 127 0.83 -10.93 8.76
C ARG A 127 0.72 -11.00 10.29
N ALA A 128 1.43 -10.15 11.02
CA ALA A 128 1.36 -10.07 12.49
C ALA A 128 0.25 -9.11 12.97
N VAL A 129 -0.05 -8.06 12.22
CA VAL A 129 -1.09 -7.09 12.57
C VAL A 129 -2.48 -7.63 12.26
N ARG A 130 -3.39 -7.53 13.23
CA ARG A 130 -4.83 -7.77 13.00
C ARG A 130 -5.50 -6.52 12.41
N PRO A 131 -6.33 -6.64 11.34
CA PRO A 131 -7.16 -5.55 10.84
C PRO A 131 -8.05 -4.93 11.94
N LEU A 132 -8.27 -3.61 11.88
CA LEU A 132 -9.11 -2.91 12.87
C LEU A 132 -10.62 -3.14 12.66
N GLY A 133 -11.02 -3.53 11.45
CA GLY A 133 -12.40 -3.85 11.10
C GLY A 133 -12.83 -5.28 11.46
N HIS A 134 -13.79 -5.80 10.71
CA HIS A 134 -14.39 -7.11 10.96
C HIS A 134 -13.50 -8.30 10.53
N HIS A 135 -12.51 -8.05 9.68
CA HIS A 135 -11.57 -9.05 9.18
C HIS A 135 -10.64 -9.59 10.29
N LYS A 136 -10.28 -10.87 10.18
CA LYS A 136 -9.44 -11.54 11.20
C LYS A 136 -7.94 -11.39 10.94
N VAL A 137 -7.55 -11.36 9.66
CA VAL A 137 -6.16 -11.30 9.18
C VAL A 137 -6.13 -10.48 7.89
N PHE A 138 -5.00 -9.85 7.58
CA PHE A 138 -4.77 -9.28 6.26
C PHE A 138 -4.51 -10.38 5.23
N ARG A 139 -5.07 -10.22 4.03
CA ARG A 139 -4.59 -10.85 2.79
C ARG A 139 -3.43 -9.99 2.27
N VAL A 140 -2.23 -10.53 2.38
CA VAL A 140 -1.00 -9.86 1.96
C VAL A 140 -0.72 -10.22 0.51
N LEU A 141 -0.91 -9.27 -0.38
CA LEU A 141 -0.67 -9.40 -1.81
C LEU A 141 0.80 -9.06 -2.13
N PRO A 142 1.43 -9.75 -3.09
CA PRO A 142 0.80 -10.68 -4.03
C PRO A 142 0.62 -12.13 -3.54
N ASP A 143 1.23 -12.51 -2.41
CA ASP A 143 1.24 -13.91 -1.92
C ASP A 143 -0.15 -14.53 -1.76
N ASP A 144 -1.12 -13.74 -1.27
CA ASP A 144 -2.46 -14.19 -0.93
C ASP A 144 -3.50 -13.86 -2.04
N LEU A 145 -3.04 -13.61 -3.28
CA LEU A 145 -3.94 -13.50 -4.43
C LEU A 145 -4.74 -14.81 -4.58
N PRO A 146 -6.08 -14.74 -4.75
CA PRO A 146 -6.84 -15.94 -5.07
C PRO A 146 -6.35 -16.48 -6.41
N LEU A 147 -5.95 -17.75 -6.42
CA LEU A 147 -5.67 -18.53 -7.63
C LEU A 147 -6.90 -18.57 -8.56
#